data_AF-A0A418USG5-F1
#
_entry.id   AF-A0A418USG5-F1
#
_cell.length_a   1.000
_cell.length_b   1.000
_cell.length_c   1.000
_cell.angle_alpha   90.00
_cell.angle_beta   90.00
_cell.angle_gamma   90.00
#
_symmetry.space_group_name_H-M   'P 1'
#
loop_
_entity.id
_entity.type
_entity.pdbx_description
1 polymer ?
#
loop_
_entity_poly.entity_id
_entity_poly.type
_entity_poly.pdbx_seq_one_letter_code
_entity_poly.pdbx_strand_id
1 'polypeptide(L)'
;MPVGRWLARFLGRAARDLLVVASLVVPTCAVLWLWGHFAGFDYVMAIHPVPLRTSRDASQSLWTPGWLWWTVFFGAGFGLSAGAVRHQGRDAWAITVACWSLLSGAALMHFGENLQFALPDHAPCLYEGCWPLYWQAVVVSAPMAVTLVVVIVLGWWAGRVGVWVRRVVPGLVFVGLMFLLALVWEPWVLPFLQGPPPWQGAAP
;
A
#
# COMPACT_ATOMS: atom_id res chain seq x y z
N MET A 1 25.31 -15.65 37.60
CA MET A 1 25.27 -15.69 36.11
C MET A 1 26.07 -14.50 35.59
N PRO A 2 26.96 -14.64 34.60
CA PRO A 2 27.80 -13.53 34.16
C PRO A 2 26.93 -12.46 33.49
N VAL A 3 27.04 -11.22 33.99
CA VAL A 3 26.26 -10.03 33.59
C VAL A 3 26.21 -9.85 32.06
N GLY A 4 27.29 -10.17 31.35
CA GLY A 4 27.34 -10.12 29.88
C GLY A 4 26.38 -11.07 29.15
N ARG A 5 26.14 -12.30 29.67
CA ARG A 5 25.16 -13.22 29.05
C ARG A 5 23.72 -12.77 29.29
N TRP A 6 23.47 -12.06 30.39
CA TRP A 6 22.15 -11.48 30.68
C TRP A 6 21.86 -10.30 29.75
N LEU A 7 22.81 -9.37 29.60
CA LEU A 7 22.73 -8.24 28.68
C LEU A 7 22.53 -8.68 27.22
N ALA A 8 23.31 -9.65 26.74
CA ALA A 8 23.17 -10.15 25.36
C ALA A 8 21.78 -10.77 25.09
N ARG A 9 21.22 -11.51 26.06
CA ARG A 9 19.87 -12.07 25.94
C ARG A 9 18.79 -10.98 25.99
N PHE A 10 18.97 -9.97 26.83
CA PHE A 10 18.05 -8.85 26.94
C PHE A 10 18.01 -8.04 25.63
N LEU A 11 19.18 -7.69 25.09
CA LEU A 11 19.30 -7.01 23.80
C LEU A 11 18.72 -7.84 22.65
N GLY A 12 18.95 -9.15 22.63
CA GLY A 12 18.38 -10.04 21.62
C GLY A 12 16.86 -10.12 21.66
N ARG A 13 16.24 -10.09 22.85
CA ARG A 13 14.77 -10.03 22.99
C ARG A 13 14.23 -8.67 22.55
N ALA A 14 14.83 -7.59 23.05
CA ALA A 14 14.42 -6.23 22.68
C ALA A 14 14.49 -6.01 21.16
N ALA A 15 15.55 -6.47 20.49
CA ALA A 15 15.67 -6.38 19.04
C ALA A 15 14.60 -7.20 18.30
N ARG A 16 14.24 -8.37 18.82
CA ARG A 16 13.16 -9.19 18.25
C ARG A 16 11.80 -8.52 18.42
N ASP A 17 11.51 -7.99 19.60
CA ASP A 17 10.24 -7.32 19.90
C ASP A 17 10.08 -6.06 19.05
N LEU A 18 11.15 -5.26 18.91
CA LEU A 18 11.19 -4.11 18.03
C LEU A 18 10.94 -4.50 16.57
N LEU A 19 11.53 -5.60 16.09
CA LEU A 19 11.31 -6.08 14.73
C LEU A 19 9.87 -6.53 14.50
N VAL A 20 9.25 -7.21 15.47
CA VAL A 20 7.83 -7.60 15.41
C VAL A 20 6.95 -6.37 15.34
N VAL A 21 7.16 -5.38 16.22
CA VAL A 21 6.39 -4.13 16.23
C VAL A 21 6.58 -3.36 14.92
N ALA A 22 7.83 -3.15 14.49
CA ALA A 22 8.14 -2.45 13.24
C ALA A 22 7.50 -3.13 12.03
N SER A 23 7.49 -4.46 11.99
CA SER A 23 6.91 -5.21 10.89
C SER A 23 5.38 -5.10 10.80
N LEU A 24 4.68 -4.70 11.85
CA LEU A 24 3.25 -4.38 11.81
C LEU A 24 3.02 -2.89 11.51
N VAL A 25 3.79 -2.01 12.17
CA VAL A 25 3.63 -0.56 12.06
C VAL A 25 3.95 -0.08 10.66
N VAL A 26 5.08 -0.48 10.07
CA VAL A 26 5.52 0.05 8.77
C VAL A 26 4.53 -0.28 7.65
N PRO A 27 4.04 -1.53 7.48
CA PRO A 27 3.00 -1.83 6.49
C PRO A 27 1.68 -1.10 6.77
N THR A 28 1.31 -0.89 8.03
CA THR A 28 0.10 -0.10 8.38
C THR A 28 0.28 1.36 8.01
N CYS A 29 1.46 1.94 8.23
CA CYS A 29 1.79 3.29 7.75
C CYS A 29 1.82 3.36 6.21
N ALA A 30 2.27 2.31 5.51
CA ALA A 30 2.23 2.24 4.05
C ALA A 30 0.79 2.30 3.52
N VAL A 31 -0.12 1.56 4.17
CA VAL A 31 -1.56 1.60 3.91
C VAL A 31 -2.10 3.01 4.10
N LEU A 32 -1.79 3.68 5.22
CA LEU A 32 -2.21 5.05 5.48
C LEU A 32 -1.61 6.07 4.50
N TRP A 33 -0.37 5.87 4.06
CA TRP A 33 0.27 6.74 3.08
C TRP A 33 -0.39 6.63 1.70
N LEU A 34 -0.73 5.40 1.28
CA LEU A 34 -1.46 5.15 0.04
C LEU A 34 -2.86 5.78 0.07
N TRP A 35 -3.62 5.66 1.17
CA TRP A 35 -5.00 6.17 1.21
C TRP A 35 -5.15 7.60 1.71
N GLY A 36 -4.22 8.08 2.52
CA GLY A 36 -4.28 9.41 3.10
C GLY A 36 -4.07 10.50 2.06
N HIS A 37 -3.17 10.29 1.09
CA HIS A 37 -2.81 11.28 0.05
C HIS A 37 -2.62 10.63 -1.34
N PHE A 38 -3.27 9.48 -1.61
CA PHE A 38 -3.11 8.74 -2.87
C PHE A 38 -1.63 8.48 -3.23
N ALA A 39 -0.73 8.35 -2.24
CA ALA A 39 0.72 8.24 -2.46
C ALA A 39 1.32 9.30 -3.43
N GLY A 40 0.72 10.49 -3.53
CA GLY A 40 1.17 11.56 -4.43
C GLY A 40 0.70 11.44 -5.89
N PHE A 41 -0.20 10.50 -6.19
CA PHE A 41 -0.86 10.37 -7.49
C PHE A 41 -2.02 11.39 -7.62
N ASP A 42 -2.14 12.03 -8.78
CA ASP A 42 -3.28 12.92 -9.07
C ASP A 42 -4.63 12.18 -9.03
N TYR A 43 -5.68 12.87 -8.60
CA TYR A 43 -7.01 12.29 -8.36
C TYR A 43 -8.12 12.95 -9.18
N VAL A 44 -9.08 12.14 -9.65
CA VAL A 44 -10.27 12.60 -10.37
C VAL A 44 -11.50 12.36 -9.52
N MET A 45 -12.23 13.42 -9.18
CA MET A 45 -13.43 13.30 -8.36
C MET A 45 -14.59 12.72 -9.16
N ALA A 46 -15.36 11.79 -8.57
CA ALA A 46 -16.58 11.26 -9.21
C ALA A 46 -17.72 12.28 -9.40
N ILE A 47 -17.56 13.51 -8.88
CA ILE A 47 -18.53 14.61 -8.99
C ILE A 47 -18.17 15.56 -10.15
N HIS A 48 -16.88 15.64 -10.54
CA HIS A 48 -16.41 16.52 -11.62
C HIS A 48 -15.31 15.83 -12.45
N PRO A 49 -15.38 15.85 -13.79
CA PRO A 49 -14.44 15.13 -14.65
C PRO A 49 -13.07 15.82 -14.78
N VAL A 50 -12.84 16.91 -14.04
CA VAL A 50 -11.58 17.65 -14.07
C VAL A 50 -10.63 17.05 -13.03
N PRO A 51 -9.37 16.75 -13.39
CA PRO A 51 -8.37 16.37 -12.40
C PRO A 51 -8.23 17.51 -11.39
N LEU A 52 -8.54 17.24 -10.12
CA LEU A 52 -8.38 18.22 -9.06
C LEU A 52 -7.11 17.86 -8.31
N ARG A 53 -6.11 18.73 -8.45
CA ARG A 53 -5.01 18.80 -7.51
C ARG A 53 -5.57 19.38 -6.22
N THR A 54 -6.01 18.56 -5.26
CA THR A 54 -6.41 19.07 -3.95
C THR A 54 -5.19 19.59 -3.19
N SER A 55 -4.93 20.87 -3.46
CA SER A 55 -4.23 21.96 -2.77
C SER A 55 -3.59 21.78 -1.37
N ARG A 56 -2.79 20.75 -1.06
CA ARG A 56 -1.95 20.84 0.15
C ARG A 56 -0.44 20.67 0.06
N ASP A 57 0.18 20.10 -0.97
CA ASP A 57 1.65 19.97 -0.91
C ASP A 57 2.35 19.75 -2.24
N ALA A 58 3.13 20.75 -2.69
CA ALA A 58 4.20 20.56 -3.67
C ALA A 58 5.27 19.54 -3.18
N SER A 59 5.22 19.13 -1.90
CA SER A 59 6.09 18.13 -1.30
C SER A 59 5.71 16.66 -1.61
N GLN A 60 4.57 16.42 -2.25
CA GLN A 60 4.05 15.08 -2.53
C GLN A 60 3.77 14.80 -4.02
N SER A 61 4.52 15.40 -4.94
CA SER A 61 4.45 14.96 -6.34
C SER A 61 5.25 13.67 -6.55
N LEU A 62 4.83 12.89 -7.56
CA LEU A 62 5.62 11.80 -8.10
C LEU A 62 7.05 12.28 -8.40
N TRP A 63 8.00 11.34 -8.35
CA TRP A 63 9.41 11.58 -8.69
C TRP A 63 10.19 12.52 -7.75
N THR A 64 9.58 13.02 -6.67
CA THR A 64 10.30 13.79 -5.66
C THR A 64 11.22 12.89 -4.82
N PRO A 65 12.32 13.43 -4.27
CA PRO A 65 13.16 12.69 -3.31
C PRO A 65 12.36 12.13 -2.13
N GLY A 66 11.34 12.87 -1.66
CA GLY A 66 10.43 12.42 -0.61
C GLY A 66 9.61 11.21 -1.04
N TRP A 67 8.98 11.24 -2.21
CA TRP A 67 8.21 10.12 -2.74
C TRP A 67 9.08 8.86 -2.95
N LEU A 68 10.28 9.03 -3.49
CA LEU A 68 11.25 7.94 -3.69
C LEU A 68 11.65 7.31 -2.33
N TRP A 69 11.94 8.16 -1.34
CA TRP A 69 12.27 7.72 0.01
C TRP A 69 11.12 6.91 0.64
N TRP A 70 9.89 7.41 0.60
CA TRP A 70 8.72 6.70 1.14
C TRP A 70 8.47 5.38 0.43
N THR A 71 8.58 5.36 -0.90
CA THR A 71 8.39 4.14 -1.71
C THR A 71 9.40 3.05 -1.31
N VAL A 72 10.68 3.40 -1.17
CA VAL A 72 11.73 2.47 -0.74
C VAL A 72 11.55 2.05 0.72
N PHE A 73 11.24 2.99 1.61
CA PHE A 73 11.04 2.73 3.04
C PHE A 73 9.88 1.74 3.27
N PHE A 74 8.72 1.98 2.67
CA PHE A 74 7.58 1.08 2.78
C PHE A 74 7.82 -0.25 2.07
N GLY A 75 8.49 -0.24 0.92
CA GLY A 75 8.96 -1.46 0.24
C GLY A 75 9.80 -2.34 1.17
N ALA A 76 10.82 -1.77 1.82
CA ALA A 76 11.63 -2.49 2.81
C ALA A 76 10.79 -3.00 3.98
N GLY A 77 9.79 -2.22 4.40
CA GLY A 77 8.82 -2.56 5.45
C GLY A 77 8.08 -3.88 5.22
N PHE A 78 7.63 -4.16 4.00
CA PHE A 78 6.90 -5.39 3.67
C PHE A 78 7.76 -6.65 3.86
N GLY A 79 9.08 -6.54 3.80
CA GLY A 79 10.01 -7.63 4.06
C GLY A 79 10.31 -7.87 5.54
N LEU A 80 10.03 -6.91 6.43
CA LEU A 80 10.45 -6.97 7.84
C LEU A 80 9.79 -8.09 8.63
N SER A 81 8.56 -8.47 8.27
CA SER A 81 7.81 -9.53 8.95
C SER A 81 8.41 -10.92 8.70
N ALA A 82 9.23 -11.08 7.65
CA ALA A 82 9.82 -12.35 7.28
C ALA A 82 10.83 -12.86 8.32
N GLY A 83 10.52 -14.02 8.88
CA GLY A 83 11.32 -14.76 9.86
C GLY A 83 11.17 -14.27 11.30
N ALA A 84 10.28 -13.30 11.58
CA ALA A 84 10.08 -12.75 12.91
C ALA A 84 9.49 -13.79 13.88
N VAL A 85 8.49 -14.54 13.40
CA VAL A 85 7.87 -15.65 14.13
C VAL A 85 7.51 -16.77 13.15
N ARG A 86 8.24 -17.88 13.23
CA ARG A 86 7.96 -19.10 12.47
C ARG A 86 7.13 -20.05 13.32
N HIS A 87 6.10 -20.65 12.71
CA HIS A 87 5.31 -21.71 13.32
C HIS A 87 5.13 -22.85 12.30
N GLN A 88 5.47 -24.08 12.69
CA GLN A 88 5.32 -25.29 11.86
C GLN A 88 5.91 -25.16 10.43
N GLY A 89 7.07 -24.49 10.29
CA GLY A 89 7.73 -24.29 8.99
C GLY A 89 7.11 -23.21 8.10
N ARG A 90 6.04 -22.54 8.55
CA ARG A 90 5.41 -21.38 7.90
C ARG A 90 5.76 -20.08 8.62
N ASP A 91 5.72 -18.98 7.88
CA ASP A 91 5.87 -17.63 8.44
C ASP A 91 4.49 -17.06 8.79
N ALA A 92 3.89 -17.60 9.86
CA ALA A 92 2.55 -17.25 10.26
C ALA A 92 2.41 -15.74 10.53
N TRP A 93 3.44 -15.11 11.11
CA TRP A 93 3.42 -13.68 11.38
C TRP A 93 3.43 -12.84 10.12
N ALA A 94 4.29 -13.16 9.13
CA ALA A 94 4.28 -12.46 7.85
C ALA A 94 2.93 -12.55 7.14
N ILE A 95 2.28 -13.71 7.19
CA ILE A 95 0.93 -13.90 6.65
C ILE A 95 -0.09 -13.04 7.40
N THR A 96 -0.07 -13.06 8.74
CA THR A 96 -0.99 -12.25 9.56
C THR A 96 -0.86 -10.76 9.27
N VAL A 97 0.37 -10.24 9.25
CA VAL A 97 0.64 -8.84 8.90
C VAL A 97 0.12 -8.53 7.50
N ALA A 98 0.35 -9.42 6.53
CA ALA A 98 -0.10 -9.17 5.17
C ALA A 98 -1.63 -9.14 5.04
N CYS A 99 -2.32 -10.07 5.71
CA CYS A 99 -3.79 -10.08 5.78
C CYS A 99 -4.33 -8.83 6.48
N TRP A 100 -3.69 -8.41 7.59
CA TRP A 100 -4.06 -7.18 8.29
C TRP A 100 -3.91 -5.95 7.40
N SER A 101 -2.80 -5.82 6.67
CA SER A 101 -2.59 -4.72 5.72
C SER A 101 -3.60 -4.72 4.59
N LEU A 102 -3.98 -5.89 4.05
CA LEU A 102 -5.02 -5.99 3.03
C LEU A 102 -6.39 -5.53 3.57
N LEU A 103 -6.79 -6.03 4.73
CA LEU A 103 -8.08 -5.70 5.34
C LEU A 103 -8.16 -4.23 5.75
N SER A 104 -7.11 -3.69 6.39
CA SER A 104 -7.05 -2.28 6.75
C SER A 104 -7.05 -1.37 5.52
N GLY A 105 -6.35 -1.76 4.44
CA GLY A 105 -6.38 -1.04 3.17
C GLY A 105 -7.78 -1.01 2.55
N ALA A 106 -8.47 -2.15 2.50
CA ALA A 106 -9.84 -2.22 2.00
C ALA A 106 -10.83 -1.40 2.85
N ALA A 107 -10.67 -1.42 4.18
CA ALA A 107 -11.50 -0.62 5.08
C ALA A 107 -11.29 0.88 4.87
N LEU A 108 -10.04 1.33 4.73
CA LEU A 108 -9.72 2.74 4.48
C LEU A 108 -10.15 3.21 3.10
N MET A 109 -10.03 2.35 2.08
CA MET A 109 -10.59 2.60 0.74
C MET A 109 -12.08 2.91 0.86
N HIS A 110 -12.84 1.99 1.46
CA HIS A 110 -14.28 2.15 1.60
C HIS A 110 -14.63 3.40 2.43
N PHE A 111 -13.90 3.66 3.51
CA PHE A 111 -14.11 4.85 4.33
C PHE A 111 -13.82 6.16 3.56
N GLY A 112 -12.70 6.23 2.83
CA GLY A 112 -12.29 7.40 2.07
C GLY A 112 -13.26 7.73 0.92
N GLU A 113 -13.78 6.70 0.25
CA GLU A 113 -14.81 6.86 -0.78
C GLU A 113 -16.10 7.46 -0.22
N ASN A 114 -16.55 6.97 0.95
CA ASN A 114 -17.76 7.49 1.60
C ASN A 114 -17.60 8.91 2.13
N LEU A 115 -16.38 9.34 2.50
CA LEU A 115 -16.13 10.72 2.97
C LEU A 115 -16.44 11.77 1.90
N GLN A 116 -16.22 11.46 0.62
CA GLN A 116 -16.61 12.35 -0.48
C GLN A 116 -18.13 12.61 -0.51
N PHE A 117 -18.92 11.67 0.02
CA PHE A 117 -20.39 11.70 0.08
C PHE A 117 -20.93 11.93 1.50
N ALA A 118 -20.16 12.55 2.40
CA ALA A 118 -20.59 12.82 3.77
C ALA A 118 -20.94 14.31 4.05
N LEU A 119 -20.63 15.24 3.15
CA LEU A 119 -20.85 16.69 3.34
C LEU A 119 -22.15 17.22 2.70
N PRO A 120 -22.87 18.15 3.34
CA PRO A 120 -24.26 18.52 2.99
C PRO A 120 -24.54 19.09 1.58
N ASP A 121 -23.53 19.40 0.75
CA ASP A 121 -23.69 20.04 -0.58
C ASP A 121 -23.74 19.04 -1.77
N HIS A 122 -24.25 17.81 -1.58
CA HIS A 122 -24.09 16.74 -2.57
C HIS A 122 -24.77 16.96 -3.93
N ALA A 123 -23.95 16.90 -4.98
CA ALA A 123 -24.38 16.46 -6.32
C ALA A 123 -24.30 14.92 -6.40
N PRO A 124 -25.24 14.25 -7.10
CA PRO A 124 -25.14 12.81 -7.37
C PRO A 124 -23.86 12.50 -8.18
N CYS A 125 -23.38 11.26 -8.10
CA CYS A 125 -22.28 10.79 -8.94
C CYS A 125 -22.57 11.10 -10.41
N LEU A 126 -21.55 11.57 -11.14
CA LEU A 126 -21.70 11.93 -12.55
C LEU A 126 -22.08 10.71 -13.41
N TYR A 127 -21.57 9.55 -13.04
CA TYR A 127 -21.81 8.28 -13.71
C TYR A 127 -22.31 7.20 -12.73
N GLU A 128 -23.03 6.22 -13.27
CA GLU A 128 -23.45 5.02 -12.52
C GLU A 128 -22.22 4.28 -11.97
N GLY A 129 -22.30 3.83 -10.72
CA GLY A 129 -21.17 3.21 -10.03
C GLY A 129 -20.06 4.18 -9.62
N CYS A 130 -20.30 5.50 -9.67
CA CYS A 130 -19.40 6.55 -9.19
C CYS A 130 -17.99 6.49 -9.81
N TRP A 131 -17.92 6.21 -11.11
CA TRP A 131 -16.68 6.36 -11.89
C TRP A 131 -16.08 7.76 -11.72
N PRO A 132 -14.73 7.90 -11.55
CA PRO A 132 -13.70 6.86 -11.51
C PRO A 132 -13.29 6.39 -10.11
N LEU A 133 -14.05 6.76 -9.06
CA LEU A 133 -13.65 6.69 -7.64
C LEU A 133 -13.05 5.32 -7.23
N TYR A 134 -13.86 4.28 -7.36
CA TYR A 134 -13.51 2.91 -6.96
C TYR A 134 -12.36 2.34 -7.79
N TRP A 135 -12.36 2.62 -9.09
CA TRP A 135 -11.35 2.11 -10.00
C TRP A 135 -9.99 2.76 -9.79
N GLN A 136 -9.99 4.07 -9.53
CA GLN A 136 -8.77 4.78 -9.18
C GLN A 136 -8.14 4.19 -7.91
N ALA A 137 -8.97 3.97 -6.89
CA ALA A 137 -8.61 3.35 -5.63
C ALA A 137 -8.02 1.93 -5.82
N VAL A 138 -8.63 1.10 -6.67
CA VAL A 138 -8.08 -0.22 -7.04
C VAL A 138 -6.72 -0.11 -7.72
N VAL A 139 -6.57 0.78 -8.71
CA VAL A 139 -5.31 0.90 -9.47
C VAL A 139 -4.16 1.39 -8.59
N VAL A 140 -4.39 2.41 -7.75
CA VAL A 140 -3.37 2.94 -6.81
C VAL A 140 -2.94 1.89 -5.78
N SER A 141 -3.87 1.04 -5.33
CA SER A 141 -3.59 -0.01 -4.35
C SER A 141 -2.95 -1.28 -4.94
N ALA A 142 -2.96 -1.44 -6.26
CA ALA A 142 -2.49 -2.66 -6.93
C ALA A 142 -1.03 -3.05 -6.59
N PRO A 143 -0.03 -2.13 -6.58
CA PRO A 143 1.34 -2.47 -6.18
C PRO A 143 1.43 -3.10 -4.79
N MET A 144 0.66 -2.56 -3.83
CA MET A 144 0.61 -3.07 -2.48
C MET A 144 -0.11 -4.43 -2.43
N ALA A 145 -1.27 -4.55 -3.07
CA ALA A 145 -2.04 -5.80 -3.09
C ALA A 145 -1.20 -6.97 -3.65
N VAL A 146 -0.52 -6.76 -4.79
CA VAL A 146 0.36 -7.76 -5.39
C VAL A 146 1.52 -8.11 -4.45
N THR A 147 2.14 -7.10 -3.83
CA THR A 147 3.21 -7.33 -2.84
C THR A 147 2.73 -8.18 -1.66
N LEU A 148 1.55 -7.89 -1.13
CA LEU A 148 0.99 -8.63 0.00
C LEU A 148 0.67 -10.08 -0.37
N VAL A 149 0.19 -10.34 -1.59
CA VAL A 149 0.06 -11.70 -2.13
C VAL A 149 1.42 -12.41 -2.19
N VAL A 150 2.47 -11.73 -2.65
CA VAL A 150 3.84 -12.28 -2.65
C VAL A 150 4.30 -12.61 -1.23
N VAL A 151 4.07 -11.74 -0.25
CA VAL A 151 4.40 -12.01 1.16
C VAL A 151 3.67 -13.25 1.67
N ILE A 152 2.37 -13.38 1.38
CA ILE A 152 1.58 -14.54 1.77
C ILE A 152 2.19 -15.82 1.16
N VAL A 153 2.39 -15.85 -0.15
CA VAL A 153 2.97 -17.00 -0.87
C VAL A 153 4.32 -17.38 -0.29
N LEU A 154 5.23 -16.42 -0.12
CA LEU A 154 6.55 -16.65 0.47
C LEU A 154 6.48 -17.10 1.94
N GLY A 155 5.47 -16.66 2.68
CA GLY A 155 5.20 -17.08 4.05
C GLY A 155 4.75 -18.54 4.14
N TRP A 156 3.92 -19.01 3.21
CA TRP A 156 3.53 -20.42 3.10
C TRP A 156 4.73 -21.32 2.75
N TRP A 157 5.67 -20.82 1.95
CA TRP A 157 6.84 -21.55 1.47
C TRP A 157 8.09 -21.30 2.33
N ALA A 158 7.92 -20.80 3.54
CA ALA A 158 9.01 -20.39 4.43
C ALA A 158 10.03 -21.49 4.77
N GLY A 159 9.62 -22.76 4.71
CA GLY A 159 10.52 -23.91 4.89
C GLY A 159 11.44 -24.20 3.70
N ARG A 160 11.07 -23.75 2.50
CA ARG A 160 11.83 -23.98 1.25
C ARG A 160 12.58 -22.74 0.77
N VAL A 161 12.10 -21.55 1.13
CA VAL A 161 12.66 -20.28 0.65
C VAL A 161 13.50 -19.62 1.75
N GLY A 162 14.75 -19.28 1.40
CA GLY A 162 15.67 -18.58 2.29
C GLY A 162 15.09 -17.27 2.83
N VAL A 163 15.41 -16.94 4.08
CA VAL A 163 14.90 -15.72 4.75
C VAL A 163 15.23 -14.45 3.95
N TRP A 164 16.41 -14.39 3.33
CA TRP A 164 16.85 -13.26 2.51
C TRP A 164 15.90 -12.96 1.34
N VAL A 165 15.52 -13.99 0.58
CA VAL A 165 14.57 -13.85 -0.53
C VAL A 165 13.23 -13.30 -0.02
N ARG A 166 12.76 -13.80 1.13
CA ARG A 166 11.48 -13.37 1.72
C ARG A 166 11.50 -11.95 2.29
N ARG A 167 12.69 -11.42 2.57
CA ARG A 167 12.88 -10.01 2.99
C ARG A 167 13.00 -9.07 1.80
N VAL A 168 13.72 -9.49 0.75
CA VAL A 168 14.08 -8.60 -0.37
C VAL A 168 13.00 -8.57 -1.44
N VAL A 169 12.44 -9.74 -1.81
CA VAL A 169 11.51 -9.85 -2.95
C VAL A 169 10.25 -9.01 -2.77
N PRO A 170 9.54 -9.01 -1.62
CA PRO A 170 8.36 -8.15 -1.45
C PRO A 170 8.69 -6.67 -1.65
N GLY A 171 9.82 -6.21 -1.12
CA GLY A 171 10.24 -4.82 -1.28
C GLY A 171 10.55 -4.46 -2.73
N LEU A 172 11.26 -5.33 -3.46
CA LEU A 172 11.54 -5.12 -4.88
C LEU A 172 10.27 -5.12 -5.73
N VAL A 173 9.32 -6.01 -5.43
CA VAL A 173 8.02 -6.07 -6.13
C VAL A 173 7.24 -4.78 -5.89
N PHE A 174 7.12 -4.33 -4.63
CA PHE A 174 6.42 -3.09 -4.31
C PHE A 174 7.04 -1.89 -5.01
N VAL A 175 8.35 -1.72 -4.86
CA VAL A 175 9.09 -0.59 -5.43
C VAL A 175 8.96 -0.62 -6.96
N GLY A 176 9.25 -1.76 -7.59
CA GLY A 176 9.15 -1.89 -9.05
C GLY A 176 7.75 -1.59 -9.59
N LEU A 177 6.70 -2.11 -8.94
CA LEU A 177 5.33 -1.84 -9.34
C LEU A 177 4.91 -0.39 -9.10
N MET A 178 5.36 0.24 -8.02
CA MET A 178 5.13 1.67 -7.76
C MET A 178 5.79 2.56 -8.83
N PHE A 179 7.02 2.23 -9.23
CA PHE A 179 7.69 2.93 -10.33
C PHE A 179 6.97 2.74 -11.67
N LEU A 180 6.58 1.51 -11.98
CA LEU A 180 5.81 1.23 -13.19
C LEU A 180 4.48 2.00 -13.19
N LEU A 181 3.78 2.01 -12.06
CA LEU A 181 2.55 2.77 -11.89
C LEU A 181 2.79 4.26 -12.10
N ALA A 182 3.83 4.84 -11.49
CA ALA A 182 4.23 6.23 -11.68
C ALA A 182 4.54 6.58 -13.14
N LEU A 183 5.18 5.67 -13.88
CA LEU A 183 5.48 5.87 -15.31
C LEU A 183 4.23 5.88 -16.18
N VAL A 184 3.24 5.05 -15.86
CA VAL A 184 2.01 4.95 -16.66
C VAL A 184 0.89 5.87 -16.20
N TRP A 185 1.02 6.47 -15.00
CA TRP A 185 -0.05 7.24 -14.38
C TRP A 185 -0.48 8.44 -15.21
N GLU A 186 0.41 9.41 -15.40
CA GLU A 186 0.13 10.62 -16.16
C GLU A 186 -0.16 10.36 -17.65
N PRO A 187 0.61 9.54 -18.39
CA PRO A 187 0.38 9.39 -19.82
C PRO A 187 -0.81 8.50 -20.19
N TRP A 188 -1.23 7.57 -19.33
CA TRP A 188 -2.24 6.56 -19.69
C TRP A 188 -3.39 6.47 -18.70
N VAL A 189 -3.10 6.30 -17.40
CA VAL A 189 -4.14 6.03 -16.40
C VAL A 189 -5.00 7.27 -16.17
N LEU A 190 -4.38 8.43 -15.93
CA LEU A 190 -5.09 9.67 -15.61
C LEU A 190 -6.00 10.13 -16.77
N PRO A 191 -5.55 10.17 -18.05
CA PRO A 191 -6.43 10.48 -19.18
C PRO A 191 -7.60 9.50 -19.32
N PHE A 192 -7.37 8.21 -19.02
CA PHE A 192 -8.43 7.21 -19.06
C PHE A 192 -9.48 7.44 -17.96
N LEU A 193 -9.06 7.75 -16.72
CA LEU A 193 -9.98 8.03 -15.61
C LEU A 193 -10.77 9.34 -15.79
N GLN A 194 -10.27 10.30 -16.57
CA GLN A 194 -10.98 11.53 -16.93
C GLN A 194 -12.07 11.31 -17.98
N GLY A 195 -11.97 10.24 -18.77
CA GLY A 195 -12.98 9.86 -19.75
C GLY A 195 -14.26 9.30 -19.10
N PRO A 196 -15.34 9.14 -19.88
CA PRO A 196 -16.51 8.38 -19.42
C PRO A 196 -16.12 6.91 -19.15
N PRO A 197 -16.89 6.20 -18.30
CA PRO A 197 -16.60 4.80 -18.01
C PRO A 197 -16.71 3.94 -19.28
N PRO A 198 -15.76 3.03 -19.55
CA PRO A 198 -15.66 2.31 -20.82
C PRO A 198 -16.80 1.32 -21.08
N TRP A 199 -17.53 0.90 -20.04
CA TRP A 199 -18.70 0.02 -20.16
C TRP A 199 -20.00 0.77 -20.42
N GLN A 200 -20.05 2.07 -20.15
CA GLN A 200 -21.11 2.92 -20.66
C GLN A 200 -20.61 3.39 -22.02
N GLY A 201 -21.05 2.73 -23.09
CA GLY A 201 -20.80 3.25 -24.45
C GLY A 201 -21.14 4.74 -24.49
N ALA A 202 -20.42 5.52 -25.32
CA ALA A 202 -20.65 6.96 -25.47
C ALA A 202 -22.15 7.24 -25.37
N ALA A 203 -22.57 7.94 -24.31
CA ALA A 203 -23.99 8.21 -24.10
C ALA A 203 -24.54 8.83 -25.41
N PRO A 204 -25.70 8.35 -25.90
CA PRO A 204 -26.30 8.89 -27.11
C PRO A 204 -26.58 10.40 -27.00
#